data_AF-A0ABD2LRI9-F1
#
_entry.id   AF-A0ABD2LRI9-F1
#
_cell.length_a   1.000
_cell.length_b   1.000
_cell.length_c   1.000
_cell.angle_alpha   90.00
_cell.angle_beta   90.00
_cell.angle_gamma   90.00
#
_symmetry.space_group_name_H-M   'P 1'
#
loop_
_entity.id
_entity.type
_entity.pdbx_description
1 polymer ?
#
loop_
_entity_poly.entity_id
_entity_poly.type
_entity_poly.pdbx_seq_one_letter_code
_entity_poly.pdbx_strand_id
1 'polypeptide(L)'
;MSGKTRIRETLTLFQSQLPNNIREIALVGLQFRAERPRGISKAATTAWERNVRQFVRGEFKSDVVNALVLSETFLTDEVVRAGLTLLPFLLIGFSIMVVFSSCTMSIFAFYVRQMGVQKILLAVVACSCPFMACGTALGGMFWLGFRFGSLLCVTPFLVLALGVDDAYLMLNAWQRLRISLEKKLEQEGKLCSG
;
A
#
# COMPACT_ATOMS: atom_id res chain seq x y z
N MET A 1 49.78 -33.49 38.41
CA MET A 1 50.41 -32.22 37.95
C MET A 1 50.10 -31.85 36.48
N SER A 2 49.05 -32.40 35.85
CA SER A 2 48.76 -32.24 34.40
C SER A 2 47.56 -31.32 34.06
N GLY A 3 47.02 -30.58 35.03
CA GLY A 3 45.87 -29.68 34.82
C GLY A 3 46.22 -28.19 34.80
N LYS A 4 47.37 -27.80 35.36
CA LYS A 4 47.79 -26.39 35.50
C LYS A 4 48.37 -25.81 34.21
N THR A 5 48.89 -26.67 33.33
CA THR A 5 49.53 -26.29 32.06
C THR A 5 48.49 -25.97 30.97
N ARG A 6 47.39 -26.73 30.91
CA ARG A 6 46.34 -26.57 29.89
C ARG A 6 45.55 -25.26 30.04
N ILE A 7 45.33 -24.79 31.27
CA ILE A 7 44.60 -23.54 31.56
C ILE A 7 45.45 -22.30 31.19
N ARG A 8 46.78 -22.40 31.28
CA ARG A 8 47.69 -21.33 30.84
C ARG A 8 47.66 -21.15 29.31
N GLU A 9 47.57 -22.23 28.55
CA GLU A 9 47.49 -22.15 27.08
C GLU A 9 46.16 -21.57 26.58
N THR A 10 45.04 -21.89 27.25
CA THR A 10 43.73 -21.30 26.89
C THR A 10 43.63 -19.81 27.25
N LEU A 11 44.28 -19.38 28.34
CA LEU A 11 44.36 -17.96 28.73
C LEU A 11 45.24 -17.15 27.77
N THR A 12 46.31 -17.74 27.21
CA THR A 12 47.16 -17.05 26.23
C THR A 12 46.47 -16.84 24.87
N LEU A 13 45.53 -17.70 24.46
CA LEU A 13 44.74 -17.50 23.24
C LEU A 13 43.71 -16.36 23.36
N PHE A 14 43.28 -16.01 24.58
CA PHE A 14 42.46 -14.82 24.81
C PHE A 14 43.27 -13.52 24.83
N GLN A 15 44.60 -13.59 25.01
CA GLN A 15 45.45 -12.40 25.09
C GLN A 15 46.00 -11.93 23.73
N SER A 16 45.85 -12.71 22.65
CA SER A 16 46.21 -12.30 21.29
C SER A 16 45.05 -11.60 20.55
N GLN A 17 44.31 -10.74 21.24
CA GLN A 17 43.42 -9.80 20.56
C GLN A 17 44.31 -8.73 19.94
N LEU A 18 44.35 -8.66 18.61
CA LEU A 18 44.96 -7.53 17.89
C LEU A 18 44.43 -6.21 18.49
N PRO A 19 45.22 -5.11 18.46
CA PRO A 19 44.74 -3.81 18.91
C PRO A 19 43.54 -3.40 18.05
N ASN A 20 42.33 -3.68 18.56
CA ASN A 20 41.09 -3.40 17.87
C ASN A 20 40.61 -2.02 18.32
N ASN A 21 40.49 -1.09 17.37
CA ASN A 21 40.13 0.31 17.61
C ASN A 21 38.61 0.52 17.78
N ILE A 22 37.90 -0.48 18.31
CA ILE A 22 36.47 -0.36 18.62
C ILE A 22 36.34 0.44 19.91
N ARG A 23 35.97 1.72 19.77
CA ARG A 23 35.79 2.64 20.89
C ARG A 23 34.47 2.43 21.63
N GLU A 24 33.41 2.04 20.93
CA GLU A 24 32.07 1.87 21.50
C GLU A 24 31.20 0.94 20.63
N ILE A 25 30.31 0.17 21.27
CA ILE A 25 29.34 -0.71 20.61
C ILE A 25 27.94 -0.28 21.04
N ALA A 26 27.20 0.38 20.13
CA ALA A 26 25.86 0.88 20.40
C ALA A 26 24.75 -0.15 20.10
N LEU A 27 25.03 -1.19 19.32
CA LEU A 27 24.05 -2.20 18.92
C LEU A 27 24.71 -3.56 18.67
N VAL A 28 24.09 -4.61 19.19
CA VAL A 28 24.48 -6.00 18.91
C VAL A 28 23.35 -6.69 18.16
N GLY A 29 23.65 -7.18 16.96
CA GLY A 29 22.71 -7.93 16.13
C GLY A 29 22.90 -9.44 16.30
N LEU A 30 21.83 -10.16 16.63
CA LEU A 30 21.82 -11.62 16.65
C LEU A 30 20.86 -12.12 15.58
N GLN A 31 21.34 -12.96 14.66
CA GLN A 31 20.54 -13.56 13.61
C GLN A 31 20.39 -15.06 13.86
N PHE A 32 19.16 -15.49 14.15
CA PHE A 32 18.82 -16.91 14.26
C PHE A 32 18.22 -17.39 12.94
N ARG A 33 18.86 -18.37 12.31
CA ARG A 33 18.31 -19.10 11.15
C ARG A 33 17.80 -20.44 11.64
N ALA A 34 16.48 -20.64 11.59
CA ALA A 34 15.85 -21.91 11.92
C ALA A 34 15.20 -22.49 10.65
N GLU A 35 15.56 -23.72 10.30
CA GLU A 35 14.87 -24.45 9.24
C GLU A 35 13.57 -25.05 9.79
N ARG A 36 12.49 -24.97 9.01
CA ARG A 36 11.23 -25.61 9.39
C ARG A 36 11.41 -27.14 9.36
N PRO A 37 11.19 -27.86 10.48
CA PRO A 37 11.24 -29.32 10.49
C PRO A 37 10.15 -29.93 9.60
N ARG A 38 10.46 -31.05 8.94
CA ARG A 38 9.49 -31.77 8.09
C ARG A 38 8.34 -32.28 8.98
N GLY A 39 7.11 -31.83 8.69
CA GLY A 39 5.89 -32.21 9.41
C GLY A 39 5.30 -31.11 10.31
N ILE A 40 6.02 -30.00 10.54
CA ILE A 40 5.46 -28.86 11.30
C ILE A 40 4.65 -27.95 10.36
N SER A 41 3.39 -27.69 10.72
CA SER A 41 2.52 -26.76 10.00
C SER A 41 3.06 -25.33 10.05
N LYS A 42 2.82 -24.55 8.99
CA LYS A 42 3.18 -23.12 8.95
C LYS A 42 2.63 -22.35 10.15
N ALA A 43 1.42 -22.67 10.58
CA ALA A 43 0.75 -22.03 11.72
C ALA A 43 1.51 -22.26 13.05
N ALA A 44 2.06 -23.46 13.26
CA ALA A 44 2.83 -23.77 14.46
C ALA A 44 4.17 -23.02 14.49
N THR A 45 4.84 -22.88 13.34
CA THR A 45 6.04 -22.03 13.22
C THR A 45 5.73 -20.58 13.56
N THR A 46 4.64 -20.04 13.01
CA THR A 46 4.20 -18.67 13.29
C THR A 46 3.83 -18.47 14.77
N ALA A 47 3.18 -19.44 15.40
CA ALA A 47 2.85 -19.37 16.83
C ALA A 47 4.11 -19.35 17.71
N TRP A 48 5.10 -20.19 17.39
CA TRP A 48 6.38 -20.19 18.10
C TRP A 48 7.10 -18.85 17.99
N GLU A 49 7.19 -18.27 16.78
CA GLU A 49 7.81 -16.95 16.58
C GLU A 49 7.12 -15.83 17.38
N ARG A 50 5.78 -15.86 17.44
CA ARG A 50 5.01 -14.91 18.26
C ARG A 50 5.28 -15.09 19.75
N ASN A 51 5.38 -16.32 20.24
CA ASN A 51 5.66 -16.62 21.64
C ASN A 51 7.07 -16.18 22.05
N VAL A 52 8.09 -16.44 21.22
CA VAL A 52 9.48 -15.99 21.46
C VAL A 52 9.51 -14.47 21.62
N ARG A 53 8.82 -13.76 20.73
CA ARG A 53 8.66 -12.31 20.82
C ARG A 53 7.97 -11.87 22.11
N GLN A 54 6.88 -12.53 22.49
CA GLN A 54 6.13 -12.17 23.68
C GLN A 54 7.00 -12.35 24.93
N PHE A 55 7.79 -13.42 24.98
CA PHE A 55 8.78 -13.64 26.03
C PHE A 55 9.83 -12.52 26.08
N VAL A 56 10.45 -12.17 24.94
CA VAL A 56 11.48 -11.12 24.92
C VAL A 56 10.91 -9.72 25.21
N ARG A 57 9.65 -9.44 24.87
CA ARG A 57 9.05 -8.12 25.16
C ARG A 57 8.45 -8.03 26.56
N GLY A 58 7.91 -9.14 27.08
CA GLY A 58 7.15 -9.17 28.33
C GLY A 58 7.98 -9.60 29.54
N GLU A 59 8.81 -10.62 29.38
CA GLU A 59 9.55 -11.25 30.48
C GLU A 59 11.01 -10.81 30.54
N PHE A 60 11.64 -10.49 29.40
CA PHE A 60 13.00 -9.96 29.41
C PHE A 60 12.99 -8.45 29.74
N LYS A 61 13.31 -8.13 30.99
CA LYS A 61 13.62 -6.77 31.44
C LYS A 61 15.08 -6.71 31.87
N SER A 62 15.82 -5.78 31.29
CA SER A 62 17.18 -5.46 31.73
C SER A 62 17.34 -3.94 31.74
N ASP A 63 17.99 -3.40 32.77
CA ASP A 63 18.21 -1.94 32.90
C ASP A 63 19.33 -1.43 31.97
N VAL A 64 20.09 -2.34 31.35
CA VAL A 64 21.30 -2.00 30.58
C VAL A 64 21.11 -2.23 29.08
N VAL A 65 20.25 -3.16 28.66
CA VAL A 65 20.08 -3.55 27.25
C VAL A 65 18.60 -3.68 26.88
N ASN A 66 18.21 -2.99 25.80
CA ASN A 66 16.88 -3.15 25.22
C ASN A 66 16.92 -4.22 24.12
N ALA A 67 16.21 -5.33 24.33
CA ALA A 67 16.15 -6.42 23.37
C ALA A 67 15.01 -6.22 22.37
N LEU A 68 15.35 -6.10 21.09
CA LEU A 68 14.37 -6.02 20.00
C LEU A 68 14.39 -7.30 19.15
N VAL A 69 13.22 -7.89 18.91
CA VAL A 69 13.05 -9.09 18.09
C VAL A 69 12.34 -8.75 16.79
N LEU A 70 12.99 -9.04 15.67
CA LEU A 70 12.42 -8.90 14.33
C LEU A 70 12.23 -10.28 13.68
N SER A 71 11.03 -10.56 13.18
CA SER A 71 10.73 -11.75 12.38
C SER A 71 9.79 -11.40 11.22
N GLU A 72 9.74 -12.26 10.19
CA GLU A 72 8.83 -12.12 9.04
C GLU A 72 7.36 -12.09 9.50
N THR A 73 6.99 -12.96 10.44
CA THR A 73 5.61 -13.04 10.96
C THR A 73 5.19 -11.74 11.65
N PHE A 74 6.11 -11.09 12.36
CA PHE A 74 5.85 -9.78 12.90
C PHE A 74 5.64 -8.72 11.83
N LEU A 75 6.51 -8.68 10.82
CA LEU A 75 6.37 -7.72 9.73
C LEU A 75 4.99 -7.89 9.08
N THR A 76 4.53 -9.12 8.87
CA THR A 76 3.19 -9.36 8.34
C THR A 76 2.07 -8.87 9.27
N ASP A 77 2.18 -9.11 10.59
CA ASP A 77 1.18 -8.66 11.55
C ASP A 77 1.13 -7.12 11.64
N GLU A 78 2.29 -6.47 11.60
CA GLU A 78 2.40 -5.00 11.67
C GLU A 78 1.89 -4.35 10.38
N VAL A 79 2.19 -4.94 9.21
CA VAL A 79 1.66 -4.49 7.93
C VAL A 79 0.13 -4.57 7.90
N VAL A 80 -0.46 -5.66 8.40
CA VAL A 80 -1.93 -5.80 8.47
C VAL A 80 -2.53 -4.77 9.43
N ARG A 81 -1.92 -4.58 10.61
CA ARG A 81 -2.33 -3.56 11.58
C ARG A 81 -2.28 -2.16 10.96
N ALA A 82 -1.19 -1.82 10.28
CA ALA A 82 -1.04 -0.54 9.58
C ALA A 82 -2.13 -0.36 8.51
N GLY A 83 -2.44 -1.40 7.75
CA GLY A 83 -3.54 -1.40 6.78
C GLY A 83 -4.90 -1.11 7.42
N LEU A 84 -5.21 -1.77 8.55
CA LEU A 84 -6.46 -1.55 9.29
C LEU A 84 -6.56 -0.13 9.85
N THR A 85 -5.46 0.45 10.32
CA THR A 85 -5.45 1.85 10.77
C THR A 85 -5.64 2.86 9.65
N LEU A 86 -5.28 2.52 8.41
CA LEU A 86 -5.47 3.37 7.23
C LEU A 86 -6.89 3.28 6.63
N LEU A 87 -7.60 2.18 6.89
CA LEU A 87 -8.95 1.93 6.40
C LEU A 87 -9.96 3.06 6.71
N PRO A 88 -10.07 3.62 7.94
CA PRO A 88 -11.02 4.71 8.21
C PRO A 88 -10.71 5.99 7.42
N PHE A 89 -9.42 6.30 7.22
CA PHE A 89 -9.02 7.45 6.40
C PHE A 89 -9.38 7.28 4.93
N LEU A 90 -9.26 6.05 4.41
CA LEU A 90 -9.70 5.69 3.07
C LEU A 90 -11.20 5.88 2.87
N LEU A 91 -12.02 5.49 3.85
CA LEU A 91 -13.48 5.67 3.77
C LEU A 91 -13.84 7.16 3.69
N ILE A 92 -13.18 7.99 4.49
CA ILE A 92 -13.39 9.44 4.46
C ILE A 92 -12.96 10.02 3.11
N GLY A 93 -11.77 9.67 2.63
CA GLY A 93 -11.27 10.12 1.32
C GLY A 93 -12.16 9.69 0.16
N PHE A 94 -12.64 8.45 0.18
CA PHE A 94 -13.60 7.92 -0.78
C PHE A 94 -14.91 8.71 -0.78
N SER A 95 -15.46 8.97 0.41
CA SER A 95 -16.72 9.71 0.54
C SER A 95 -16.59 11.13 -0.01
N ILE A 96 -15.47 11.82 0.25
CA ILE A 96 -15.20 13.16 -0.27
C ILE A 96 -15.07 13.12 -1.80
N MET A 97 -14.34 12.16 -2.36
CA MET A 97 -14.16 12.02 -3.82
C MET A 97 -15.48 11.73 -4.55
N VAL A 98 -16.32 10.86 -3.99
CA VAL A 98 -17.64 10.55 -4.57
C VAL A 98 -18.55 11.78 -4.56
N VAL A 99 -18.58 12.54 -3.47
CA VAL A 99 -19.37 13.78 -3.38
C VAL A 99 -18.87 14.83 -4.36
N PHE A 100 -17.56 15.06 -4.39
CA PHE A 100 -16.94 16.03 -5.31
C PHE A 100 -17.17 15.68 -6.78
N SER A 101 -17.01 14.40 -7.15
CA SER A 101 -17.27 13.91 -8.51
C SER A 101 -18.75 14.05 -8.89
N SER A 102 -19.67 13.68 -7.98
CA SER A 102 -21.11 13.80 -8.20
C SER A 102 -21.56 15.26 -8.36
N CYS A 103 -21.02 16.18 -7.54
CA CYS A 103 -21.27 17.62 -7.67
C CYS A 103 -20.73 18.17 -8.99
N THR A 104 -19.48 17.86 -9.35
CA THR A 104 -18.86 18.29 -10.60
C THR A 104 -19.65 17.81 -11.81
N MET A 105 -20.11 16.56 -11.78
CA MET A 105 -20.96 15.99 -12.82
C MET A 105 -22.31 16.71 -12.93
N SER A 106 -22.93 17.03 -11.79
CA SER A 106 -24.20 17.74 -11.74
C SER A 106 -24.09 19.16 -12.31
N ILE A 107 -23.02 19.87 -11.98
CA ILE A 107 -22.72 21.21 -12.51
C ILE A 107 -22.49 21.14 -14.02
N PHE A 108 -21.75 20.14 -14.50
CA PHE A 108 -21.51 19.95 -15.91
C PHE A 108 -22.80 19.64 -16.71
N ALA A 109 -23.63 18.73 -16.18
CA ALA A 109 -24.93 18.42 -16.76
C ALA A 109 -25.81 19.66 -16.88
N PHE A 110 -25.75 20.55 -15.88
CA PHE A 110 -26.44 21.83 -15.88
C PHE A 110 -25.86 22.81 -16.94
N TYR A 111 -24.53 22.85 -17.09
CA TYR A 111 -23.84 23.76 -18.01
C TYR A 111 -24.05 23.40 -19.49
N VAL A 112 -24.18 22.11 -19.81
CA VAL A 112 -24.32 21.63 -21.21
C VAL A 112 -25.71 21.84 -21.82
N ARG A 113 -26.72 22.24 -21.03
CA ARG A 113 -28.06 22.80 -21.40
C ARG A 113 -28.76 22.36 -22.71
N GLN A 114 -28.39 21.22 -23.31
CA GLN A 114 -29.08 20.51 -24.38
C GLN A 114 -29.54 19.18 -23.80
N MET A 115 -30.84 19.13 -23.45
CA MET A 115 -31.49 17.99 -22.83
C MET A 115 -31.52 16.78 -23.77
N GLY A 116 -30.46 15.98 -23.74
CA GLY A 116 -30.43 14.65 -24.32
C GLY A 116 -30.07 13.65 -23.24
N VAL A 117 -31.00 12.74 -22.93
CA VAL A 117 -30.83 11.64 -21.94
C VAL A 117 -29.53 10.85 -22.18
N GLN A 118 -29.10 10.76 -23.44
CA GLN A 118 -27.89 10.06 -23.87
C GLN A 118 -26.59 10.68 -23.35
N LYS A 119 -26.55 12.02 -23.16
CA LYS A 119 -25.34 12.69 -22.66
C LYS A 119 -25.17 12.56 -21.15
N ILE A 120 -26.28 12.51 -20.40
CA ILE A 120 -26.26 12.23 -18.96
C ILE A 120 -25.84 10.77 -18.74
N LEU A 121 -26.33 9.84 -19.55
CA LEU A 121 -25.94 8.44 -19.48
C LEU A 121 -24.44 8.24 -19.75
N LEU A 122 -23.88 8.90 -20.77
CA LEU A 122 -22.44 8.90 -21.06
C LEU A 122 -21.60 9.34 -19.85
N ALA A 123 -22.10 10.34 -19.13
CA ALA A 123 -21.44 10.86 -17.94
C ALA A 123 -21.49 9.85 -16.78
N VAL A 124 -22.65 9.28 -16.49
CA VAL A 124 -22.82 8.26 -15.43
C VAL A 124 -21.99 7.00 -15.72
N VAL A 125 -21.93 6.57 -16.98
CA VAL A 125 -21.09 5.44 -17.42
C VAL A 125 -19.60 5.76 -17.26
N ALA A 126 -19.17 6.97 -17.58
CA ALA A 126 -17.78 7.40 -17.38
C ALA A 126 -17.39 7.39 -15.89
N CYS A 127 -18.28 7.82 -14.99
CA CYS A 127 -18.02 7.83 -13.55
C CYS A 127 -18.04 6.43 -12.91
N SER A 128 -18.88 5.52 -13.42
CA SER A 128 -18.99 4.14 -12.90
C SER A 128 -17.87 3.20 -13.39
N CYS A 129 -17.22 3.51 -14.51
CA CYS A 129 -16.17 2.67 -15.10
C CYS A 129 -14.97 2.42 -14.17
N PRO A 130 -14.39 3.42 -13.48
CA PRO A 130 -13.33 3.20 -12.49
C PRO A 130 -13.73 2.28 -11.32
N PHE A 131 -14.99 2.35 -10.87
CA PHE A 131 -15.49 1.47 -9.79
C PHE A 131 -15.56 0.02 -10.23
N MET A 132 -16.09 -0.23 -11.44
CA MET A 132 -16.15 -1.57 -12.00
C MET A 132 -14.76 -2.13 -12.30
N ALA A 133 -13.83 -1.30 -12.79
CA ALA A 133 -12.45 -1.69 -13.03
C ALA A 133 -11.74 -2.10 -11.72
N CYS A 134 -11.83 -1.27 -10.68
CA CYS A 134 -11.29 -1.57 -9.35
C CYS A 134 -11.90 -2.84 -8.74
N GLY A 135 -13.23 -2.99 -8.81
CA GLY A 135 -13.93 -4.17 -8.30
C GLY A 135 -13.52 -5.45 -9.01
N THR A 136 -13.40 -5.40 -10.34
CA THR A 136 -12.96 -6.56 -11.14
C THR A 136 -11.51 -6.91 -10.87
N ALA A 137 -10.62 -5.93 -10.73
CA ALA A 137 -9.21 -6.15 -10.43
C ALA A 137 -9.03 -6.79 -9.04
N LEU A 138 -9.70 -6.25 -8.00
CA LEU A 138 -9.67 -6.83 -6.65
C LEU A 138 -10.30 -8.22 -6.61
N GLY A 139 -11.45 -8.41 -7.26
CA GLY A 139 -12.11 -9.72 -7.36
C GLY A 139 -11.23 -10.75 -8.06
N GLY A 140 -10.56 -10.37 -9.15
CA GLY A 140 -9.60 -11.21 -9.86
C GLY A 140 -8.38 -11.57 -9.01
N MET A 141 -7.85 -10.63 -8.23
CA MET A 141 -6.76 -10.91 -7.29
C MET A 141 -7.17 -11.93 -6.22
N PHE A 142 -8.39 -11.85 -5.68
CA PHE A 142 -8.87 -12.86 -4.72
C PHE A 142 -9.14 -14.21 -5.38
N TRP A 143 -9.61 -14.22 -6.63
CA TRP A 143 -9.77 -15.47 -7.40
C TRP A 143 -8.45 -16.19 -7.63
N LEU A 144 -7.37 -15.44 -7.87
CA LEU A 144 -6.01 -15.97 -8.04
C LEU A 144 -5.33 -16.35 -6.72
N GLY A 145 -6.01 -16.20 -5.57
CA GLY A 145 -5.48 -16.58 -4.26
C GLY A 145 -4.44 -15.63 -3.69
N PHE A 146 -4.38 -14.37 -4.16
CA PHE A 146 -3.48 -13.38 -3.58
C PHE A 146 -3.88 -13.06 -2.13
N ARG A 147 -2.87 -12.97 -1.26
CA ARG A 147 -3.07 -12.62 0.15
C ARG A 147 -3.36 -11.11 0.26
N PHE A 148 -4.42 -10.78 1.00
CA PHE A 148 -4.75 -9.40 1.37
C PHE A 148 -3.54 -8.71 2.01
N GLY A 149 -3.07 -7.63 1.38
CA GLY A 149 -2.04 -6.74 1.90
C GLY A 149 -2.61 -5.37 2.17
N SER A 150 -2.00 -4.62 3.08
CA SER A 150 -2.42 -3.24 3.41
C SER A 150 -2.39 -2.30 2.20
N LEU A 151 -1.52 -2.57 1.21
CA LEU A 151 -1.47 -1.83 -0.05
C LEU A 151 -2.77 -1.94 -0.85
N LEU A 152 -3.40 -3.13 -0.85
CA LEU A 152 -4.66 -3.38 -1.57
C LEU A 152 -5.83 -2.57 -1.00
N CYS A 153 -5.75 -2.12 0.26
CA CYS A 153 -6.74 -1.21 0.82
C CYS A 153 -6.65 0.19 0.19
N VAL A 154 -5.44 0.66 -0.15
CA VAL A 154 -5.21 2.01 -0.68
C VAL A 154 -5.37 2.08 -2.20
N THR A 155 -5.09 0.98 -2.91
CA THR A 155 -5.15 0.92 -4.38
C THR A 155 -6.47 1.41 -4.99
N PRO A 156 -7.67 1.06 -4.48
CA PRO A 156 -8.92 1.51 -5.08
C PRO A 156 -9.09 3.02 -5.01
N PHE A 157 -8.65 3.66 -3.93
CA PHE A 157 -8.70 5.11 -3.80
C PHE A 157 -7.75 5.81 -4.78
N LEU A 158 -6.52 5.31 -4.90
CA LEU A 158 -5.53 5.82 -5.85
C LEU A 158 -6.04 5.73 -7.30
N VAL A 159 -6.58 4.57 -7.69
CA VAL A 159 -7.11 4.36 -9.05
C VAL A 159 -8.34 5.22 -9.30
N LEU A 160 -9.21 5.41 -8.30
CA LEU A 160 -10.37 6.31 -8.44
C LEU A 160 -9.94 7.76 -8.62
N ALA A 161 -8.93 8.24 -7.89
CA ALA A 161 -8.42 9.60 -8.04
C ALA A 161 -7.88 9.84 -9.46
N LEU A 162 -7.03 8.94 -9.96
CA LEU A 162 -6.51 9.01 -11.33
C LEU A 162 -7.62 8.91 -12.38
N GLY A 163 -8.58 7.99 -12.19
CA GLY A 163 -9.69 7.79 -13.13
C GLY A 163 -10.64 8.99 -13.22
N VAL A 164 -10.87 9.70 -12.12
CA VAL A 164 -11.69 10.94 -12.11
C VAL A 164 -10.95 12.09 -12.79
N ASP A 165 -9.64 12.23 -12.57
CA ASP A 165 -8.82 13.25 -13.24
C ASP A 165 -8.82 13.07 -14.76
N ASP A 166 -8.64 11.84 -15.24
CA ASP A 166 -8.66 11.51 -16.66
C ASP A 166 -10.04 11.78 -17.28
N ALA A 167 -11.12 11.43 -16.57
CA ALA A 167 -12.49 11.69 -17.01
C ALA A 167 -12.77 13.20 -17.11
N TYR A 168 -12.30 14.00 -16.14
CA TYR A 168 -12.46 15.45 -16.16
C TYR A 168 -11.67 16.10 -17.31
N LEU A 169 -10.44 15.63 -17.57
CA LEU A 169 -9.61 16.13 -18.66
C LEU A 169 -10.26 15.84 -20.03
N MET A 170 -10.78 14.63 -20.21
CA MET A 170 -11.54 14.25 -21.41
C MET A 170 -12.78 15.13 -21.61
N LEU A 171 -13.51 15.42 -20.52
CA LEU A 171 -14.71 16.23 -20.54
C LEU A 171 -14.44 17.67 -20.97
N ASN A 172 -13.38 18.27 -20.42
CA ASN A 172 -12.93 19.62 -20.76
C ASN A 172 -12.45 19.71 -22.22
N ALA A 173 -11.73 18.69 -22.70
CA ALA A 173 -11.33 18.60 -24.10
C ALA A 173 -12.55 18.49 -25.03
N TRP A 174 -13.56 17.69 -24.65
CA TRP A 174 -14.79 17.53 -25.41
C TRP A 174 -15.57 18.85 -25.54
N GLN A 175 -15.65 19.65 -24.48
CA GLN A 175 -16.29 20.97 -24.54
C GLN A 175 -15.58 21.90 -25.53
N ARG A 176 -14.24 21.97 -25.49
CA ARG A 176 -13.46 22.79 -26.43
C ARG A 176 -13.67 22.35 -27.87
N LEU A 177 -13.67 21.04 -28.13
CA LEU A 177 -13.91 20.48 -29.45
C LEU A 177 -15.31 20.84 -29.98
N ARG A 178 -16.35 20.72 -29.13
CA ARG A 178 -17.72 21.11 -29.50
C ARG A 178 -17.82 22.56 -29.92
N ILE A 179 -17.26 23.48 -29.12
CA ILE A 179 -17.26 24.92 -29.43
C ILE A 179 -16.49 25.20 -30.72
N SER A 180 -15.37 24.51 -30.95
CA SER A 180 -14.59 24.69 -32.18
C SER A 180 -15.31 24.16 -33.42
N LEU A 181 -16.00 23.03 -33.32
CA LEU A 181 -16.78 22.44 -34.42
C LEU A 181 -18.00 23.29 -34.77
N GLU A 182 -18.73 23.81 -33.77
CA GLU A 182 -19.86 24.71 -34.00
C GLU A 182 -19.42 25.96 -34.78
N LYS A 183 -18.29 26.57 -34.41
CA LYS A 183 -17.72 27.71 -35.14
C LYS A 183 -17.34 27.38 -36.59
N LYS A 184 -16.80 26.18 -36.85
CA LYS A 184 -16.45 25.74 -38.21
C LYS A 184 -17.70 25.56 -39.08
N LEU A 185 -18.75 24.95 -38.54
CA LEU A 185 -20.01 24.76 -39.25
C LEU A 185 -20.70 26.11 -39.57
N GLU A 186 -20.64 27.08 -38.66
CA GLU A 186 -21.13 28.44 -38.93
C GLU A 186 -20.33 29.15 -40.02
N GLN A 187 -19.02 28.91 -40.11
CA GLN A 187 -18.17 29.47 -41.17
C GLN A 187 -18.44 28.84 -42.53
N GLU A 188 -18.54 27.50 -42.62
CA GLU A 188 -18.88 26.82 -43.89
C GLU A 188 -20.30 27.14 -44.35
N GLY A 189 -21.26 27.22 -43.44
CA GLY A 189 -22.64 27.62 -43.77
C GLY A 189 -22.73 29.03 -44.35
N LYS A 190 -21.88 29.97 -43.90
CA LYS A 190 -21.79 31.32 -44.47
C LYS A 190 -21.12 31.36 -45.84
N LEU A 191 -20.19 30.44 -46.12
CA LEU A 191 -19.48 30.37 -47.40
C LEU A 191 -20.36 29.80 -48.53
N CYS A 192 -21.33 28.96 -48.22
CA CYS A 192 -22.26 28.37 -49.20
C CYS A 192 -23.48 29.24 -49.54
N SER A 193 -23.67 30.37 -48.86
CA SER A 193 -24.87 31.22 -49.00
C SER A 193 -24.60 32.60 -49.61
N GLY A 194 -23.37 32.87 -50.07
CA GLY A 194 -22.98 34.05 -50.83
C GLY A 194 -22.44 33.67 -52.19
#